data_AF-A0A318ELF6-F1
#
_entry.id   AF-A0A318ELF6-F1
#
_cell.length_a   1.000
_cell.length_b   1.000
_cell.length_c   1.000
_cell.angle_alpha   90.00
_cell.angle_beta   90.00
_cell.angle_gamma   90.00
#
_symmetry.space_group_name_H-M   'P 1'
#
loop_
_entity.id
_entity.type
_entity.pdbx_description
1 polymer ?
#
loop_
_entity_poly.entity_id
_entity_poly.type
_entity_poly.pdbx_seq_one_letter_code
_entity_poly.pdbx_strand_id
1 'polypeptide(L)'
;MGYYVKYKELHSVQSTVLKQINQWAEELEKVRVQTEAVAQMGEIKGEAAKSIKNYMQEIHIPLIGYIQQLFTEYLSRMFLYCNEYYKLDTRLYAKISQDRLEDQLTGIQTRTDVFLEIENNVSTGVGMASGLANVSMPSGDGITGNYERLSQKASELRDAIGECEYSHLRSDFEIIEEMLSGIVQTVNGQRQKENVTITAYQAGSIAKMQGFQKLKEASARQNANLKGSTKELEEAIQGYAQKQQERDLSEEREQEGKRQIINGLLVTVFAIVSAGAMIVTFGTAAPVVLGACTLSFTSGL
;
A
#
# COMPACT_ATOMS: atom_id res chain seq x y z
N MET A 1 -9.10 7.21 -18.95
CA MET A 1 -9.43 7.81 -17.63
C MET A 1 -8.38 8.87 -17.37
N GLY A 2 -8.80 10.06 -16.92
CA GLY A 2 -7.87 11.12 -16.52
C GLY A 2 -7.56 11.05 -15.02
N TYR A 3 -6.38 11.52 -14.57
CA TYR A 3 -6.04 11.60 -13.14
C TYR A 3 -6.07 13.03 -12.58
N TYR A 4 -6.48 13.14 -11.31
CA TYR A 4 -6.37 14.36 -10.52
C TYR A 4 -5.93 14.03 -9.09
N VAL A 5 -4.62 14.11 -8.85
CA VAL A 5 -3.99 13.68 -7.61
C VAL A 5 -3.76 14.89 -6.72
N LYS A 6 -4.25 14.80 -5.48
CA LYS A 6 -4.01 15.80 -4.44
C LYS A 6 -3.31 15.12 -3.26
N TYR A 7 -2.07 15.52 -3.02
CA TYR A 7 -1.18 14.79 -2.10
C TYR A 7 -1.69 14.82 -0.66
N LYS A 8 -2.28 15.95 -0.23
CA LYS A 8 -2.92 16.07 1.09
C LYS A 8 -4.10 15.10 1.24
N GLU A 9 -4.92 14.95 0.21
CA GLU A 9 -6.09 14.05 0.25
C GLU A 9 -5.64 12.59 0.23
N LEU A 10 -4.68 12.24 -0.62
CA LEU A 10 -4.06 10.91 -0.66
C LEU A 10 -3.49 10.52 0.73
N HIS A 11 -2.69 11.41 1.32
CA HIS A 11 -2.14 11.22 2.65
C HIS A 11 -3.23 11.14 3.75
N SER A 12 -4.31 11.91 3.63
CA SER A 12 -5.44 11.84 4.55
C SER A 12 -6.19 10.51 4.48
N VAL A 13 -6.40 9.98 3.27
CA VAL A 13 -6.98 8.65 3.05
C VAL A 13 -6.05 7.60 3.66
N GLN A 14 -4.75 7.65 3.35
CA GLN A 14 -3.75 6.73 3.90
C GLN A 14 -3.77 6.72 5.43
N SER A 15 -3.78 7.89 6.07
CA SER A 15 -3.86 8.03 7.53
C SER A 15 -5.16 7.50 8.13
N THR A 16 -6.28 7.71 7.44
CA THR A 16 -7.60 7.23 7.87
C THR A 16 -7.66 5.70 7.82
N VAL A 17 -7.20 5.10 6.72
CA VAL A 17 -7.19 3.65 6.56
C VAL A 17 -6.25 3.00 7.56
N LEU A 18 -5.05 3.57 7.77
CA LEU A 18 -4.10 3.05 8.76
C LEU A 18 -4.69 3.03 10.17
N LYS A 19 -5.39 4.11 10.58
CA LYS A 19 -6.09 4.15 11.88
C LYS A 19 -7.19 3.11 11.98
N GLN A 20 -7.99 2.95 10.93
CA GLN A 20 -9.10 2.00 10.93
C GLN A 20 -8.62 0.56 11.01
N ILE A 21 -7.62 0.21 10.20
CA ILE A 21 -7.00 -1.12 10.22
C ILE A 21 -6.34 -1.38 11.57
N ASN A 22 -5.69 -0.39 12.19
CA ASN A 22 -5.16 -0.56 13.53
C ASN A 22 -6.26 -0.90 14.54
N GLN A 23 -7.35 -0.12 14.57
CA GLN A 23 -8.46 -0.39 15.48
C GLN A 23 -9.01 -1.81 15.29
N TRP A 24 -9.15 -2.26 14.04
CA TRP A 24 -9.56 -3.63 13.77
C TRP A 24 -8.53 -4.66 14.21
N ALA A 25 -7.23 -4.41 14.03
CA ALA A 25 -6.17 -5.29 14.47
C ALA A 25 -6.13 -5.43 16.00
N GLU A 26 -6.31 -4.34 16.75
CA GLU A 26 -6.39 -4.34 18.20
C GLU A 26 -7.59 -5.13 18.73
N GLU A 27 -8.78 -4.90 18.15
CA GLU A 27 -9.98 -5.66 18.54
C GLU A 27 -9.85 -7.15 18.19
N LEU A 28 -9.30 -7.45 17.01
CA LEU A 28 -9.09 -8.81 16.57
C LEU A 28 -8.06 -9.55 17.45
N GLU A 29 -7.04 -8.84 17.93
CA GLU A 29 -6.05 -9.37 18.87
C GLU A 29 -6.66 -9.69 20.25
N LYS A 30 -7.57 -8.84 20.76
CA LYS A 30 -8.34 -9.15 21.97
C LYS A 30 -9.14 -10.44 21.80
N VAL A 31 -9.79 -10.60 20.64
CA VAL A 31 -10.53 -11.83 20.30
C VAL A 31 -9.59 -13.03 20.23
N ARG A 32 -8.39 -12.89 19.64
CA ARG A 32 -7.38 -13.95 19.57
C ARG A 32 -6.98 -14.43 20.97
N VAL A 33 -6.61 -13.50 21.85
CA VAL A 33 -6.20 -13.79 23.23
C VAL A 33 -7.32 -14.49 24.02
N GLN A 34 -8.57 -14.02 23.89
CA GLN A 34 -9.72 -14.67 24.54
C GLN A 34 -9.98 -16.07 23.98
N THR A 35 -9.86 -16.24 22.67
CA THR A 35 -10.01 -17.54 22.00
C THR A 35 -8.94 -18.53 22.47
N GLU A 36 -7.70 -18.07 22.62
CA GLU A 36 -6.60 -18.86 23.17
C GLU A 36 -6.83 -19.26 24.63
N ALA A 37 -7.32 -18.33 25.46
CA ALA A 37 -7.65 -18.62 26.85
C ALA A 37 -8.72 -19.72 26.95
N VAL A 38 -9.76 -19.67 26.11
CA VAL A 38 -10.79 -20.72 26.05
C VAL A 38 -10.20 -22.06 25.57
N ALA A 39 -9.35 -22.03 24.54
CA ALA A 39 -8.69 -23.22 24.03
C ALA A 39 -7.79 -23.91 25.07
N GLN A 40 -7.16 -23.13 25.96
CA GLN A 40 -6.22 -23.61 26.98
C GLN A 40 -6.87 -23.90 28.34
N MET A 41 -8.15 -23.56 28.54
CA MET A 41 -8.84 -23.66 29.83
C MET A 41 -8.90 -25.11 30.35
N GLY A 42 -8.24 -25.43 31.46
CA GLY A 42 -8.11 -26.79 31.99
C GLY A 42 -9.38 -27.35 32.67
N GLU A 43 -10.29 -26.46 33.03
CA GLU A 43 -11.51 -26.72 33.77
C GLU A 43 -12.60 -27.37 32.90
N ILE A 44 -12.61 -27.08 31.59
CA ILE A 44 -13.56 -27.67 30.64
C ILE A 44 -13.02 -29.01 30.13
N LYS A 45 -13.72 -30.10 30.46
CA LYS A 45 -13.31 -31.51 30.20
C LYS A 45 -14.41 -32.31 29.48
N GLY A 46 -14.02 -33.46 28.92
CA GLY A 46 -14.89 -34.36 28.16
C GLY A 46 -14.80 -34.15 26.65
N GLU A 47 -15.46 -35.01 25.87
CA GLU A 47 -15.39 -35.01 24.40
C GLU A 47 -15.90 -33.71 23.77
N ALA A 48 -16.96 -33.12 24.34
CA ALA A 48 -17.47 -31.81 23.92
C ALA A 48 -16.43 -30.70 24.13
N ALA A 49 -15.75 -30.71 25.29
CA ALA A 49 -14.71 -29.74 25.59
C ALA A 49 -13.51 -29.87 24.64
N LYS A 50 -13.09 -31.10 24.35
CA LYS A 50 -12.01 -31.39 23.40
C LYS A 50 -12.36 -30.87 22.01
N SER A 51 -13.58 -31.11 21.56
CA SER A 51 -14.07 -30.66 20.25
C SER A 51 -14.11 -29.13 20.16
N ILE A 52 -14.61 -28.43 21.19
CA ILE A 52 -14.58 -26.95 21.28
C ILE A 52 -13.14 -26.42 21.21
N LYS A 53 -12.23 -26.97 22.04
CA LYS A 53 -10.83 -26.51 22.09
C LYS A 53 -10.14 -26.67 20.74
N ASN A 54 -10.31 -27.83 20.10
CA ASN A 54 -9.77 -28.08 18.77
C ASN A 54 -10.37 -27.12 17.73
N TYR A 55 -11.67 -26.83 17.80
CA TYR A 55 -12.30 -25.87 16.89
C TYR A 55 -11.73 -24.45 17.07
N MET A 56 -11.51 -24.01 18.30
CA MET A 56 -10.88 -22.72 18.59
C MET A 56 -9.44 -22.66 18.04
N GLN A 57 -8.65 -23.71 18.26
CA GLN A 57 -7.24 -23.81 17.84
C GLN A 57 -7.05 -23.96 16.35
N GLU A 58 -7.91 -24.73 15.69
CA GLU A 58 -7.69 -25.08 14.29
C GLU A 58 -8.49 -24.19 13.33
N ILE A 59 -9.59 -23.58 13.78
CA ILE A 59 -10.44 -22.72 12.94
C ILE A 59 -10.28 -21.25 13.30
N HIS A 60 -10.67 -20.86 14.51
CA HIS A 60 -10.80 -19.46 14.88
C HIS A 60 -9.44 -18.75 14.94
N ILE A 61 -8.47 -19.32 15.64
CA ILE A 61 -7.12 -18.72 15.77
C ILE A 61 -6.46 -18.57 14.38
N PRO A 62 -6.44 -19.60 13.50
CA PRO A 62 -5.90 -19.44 12.16
C PRO A 62 -6.66 -18.44 11.30
N LEU A 63 -8.00 -18.42 11.35
CA LEU A 63 -8.80 -17.47 10.59
C LEU A 63 -8.51 -16.02 11.01
N ILE A 64 -8.36 -15.76 12.31
CA ILE A 64 -7.91 -14.49 12.85
C ILE A 64 -6.53 -14.11 12.27
N GLY A 65 -5.58 -15.06 12.27
CA GLY A 65 -4.26 -14.87 11.69
C GLY A 65 -4.30 -14.51 10.20
N TYR A 66 -5.19 -15.12 9.41
CA TYR A 66 -5.34 -14.77 8.00
C TYR A 66 -5.97 -13.39 7.76
N ILE A 67 -6.89 -12.94 8.63
CA ILE A 67 -7.43 -11.58 8.56
C ILE A 67 -6.34 -10.54 8.89
N GLN A 68 -5.51 -10.83 9.90
CA GLN A 68 -4.34 -10.02 10.25
C GLN A 68 -3.33 -9.92 9.09
N GLN A 69 -3.11 -11.02 8.38
CA GLN A 69 -2.26 -11.03 7.18
C GLN A 69 -2.90 -10.24 6.02
N LEU A 70 -4.22 -10.32 5.82
CA LEU A 70 -4.92 -9.51 4.83
C LEU A 70 -4.75 -8.00 5.09
N PHE A 71 -4.85 -7.57 6.35
CA PHE A 71 -4.56 -6.19 6.73
C PHE A 71 -3.13 -5.79 6.38
N THR A 72 -2.17 -6.69 6.59
CA THR A 72 -0.76 -6.46 6.25
C THR A 72 -0.56 -6.29 4.74
N GLU A 73 -1.20 -7.14 3.92
CA GLU A 73 -1.10 -7.04 2.46
C GLU A 73 -1.67 -5.70 2.00
N TYR A 74 -2.89 -5.38 2.44
CA TYR A 74 -3.56 -4.14 2.08
C TYR A 74 -2.72 -2.91 2.42
N LEU A 75 -2.22 -2.82 3.66
CA LEU A 75 -1.40 -1.70 4.08
C LEU A 75 -0.11 -1.62 3.26
N SER A 76 0.56 -2.76 3.01
CA SER A 76 1.82 -2.78 2.26
C SER A 76 1.63 -2.26 0.84
N ARG A 77 0.57 -2.70 0.14
CA ARG A 77 0.21 -2.20 -1.20
C ARG A 77 -0.11 -0.71 -1.18
N MET A 78 -0.92 -0.26 -0.22
CA MET A 78 -1.26 1.16 -0.07
C MET A 78 -0.01 2.03 0.17
N PHE A 79 0.93 1.57 1.02
CA PHE A 79 2.19 2.29 1.26
C PHE A 79 3.02 2.41 -0.02
N LEU A 80 3.22 1.31 -0.74
CA LEU A 80 3.97 1.30 -2.00
C LEU A 80 3.33 2.24 -3.04
N TYR A 81 2.01 2.12 -3.25
CA TYR A 81 1.25 2.98 -4.15
C TYR A 81 1.39 4.47 -3.81
N CYS A 82 1.20 4.84 -2.53
CA CYS A 82 1.33 6.25 -2.12
C CYS A 82 2.78 6.75 -2.26
N ASN A 83 3.76 5.87 -2.05
CA ASN A 83 5.17 6.23 -2.14
C ASN A 83 5.61 6.54 -3.58
N GLU A 84 5.02 5.90 -4.59
CA GLU A 84 5.29 6.26 -5.99
C GLU A 84 4.94 7.73 -6.25
N TYR A 85 3.81 8.20 -5.74
CA TYR A 85 3.45 9.62 -5.79
C TYR A 85 4.40 10.50 -4.98
N TYR A 86 4.76 10.09 -3.77
CA TYR A 86 5.67 10.89 -2.93
C TYR A 86 7.08 11.03 -3.53
N LYS A 87 7.50 10.11 -4.42
CA LYS A 87 8.73 10.23 -5.21
C LYS A 87 8.63 11.28 -6.33
N LEU A 88 7.43 11.55 -6.85
CA LEU A 88 7.22 12.56 -7.90
C LEU A 88 7.24 13.99 -7.36
N ASP A 89 6.66 14.24 -6.18
CA ASP A 89 6.73 15.55 -5.52
C ASP A 89 6.87 15.42 -4.00
N THR A 90 7.87 16.12 -3.45
CA THR A 90 8.17 16.12 -2.02
C THR A 90 7.24 17.01 -1.20
N ARG A 91 6.34 17.80 -1.81
CA ARG A 91 5.44 18.70 -1.08
C ARG A 91 4.10 18.05 -0.78
N LEU A 92 3.67 18.06 0.48
CA LEU A 92 2.36 17.55 0.90
C LEU A 92 1.16 18.25 0.21
N TYR A 93 1.31 19.51 -0.15
CA TYR A 93 0.22 20.32 -0.74
C TYR A 93 0.25 20.33 -2.28
N ALA A 94 1.10 19.51 -2.90
CA ALA A 94 1.16 19.38 -4.35
C ALA A 94 -0.15 18.83 -4.94
N LYS A 95 -0.44 19.25 -6.17
CA LYS A 95 -1.58 18.80 -6.96
C LYS A 95 -1.12 18.53 -8.37
N ILE A 96 -1.50 17.39 -8.92
CA ILE A 96 -1.19 17.01 -10.30
C ILE A 96 -2.51 16.74 -11.03
N SER A 97 -2.71 17.44 -12.14
CA SER A 97 -3.87 17.29 -13.02
C SER A 97 -3.38 16.89 -14.39
N GLN A 98 -3.91 15.79 -14.92
CA GLN A 98 -3.59 15.34 -16.27
C GLN A 98 -3.94 16.41 -17.30
N ASP A 99 -5.17 16.95 -17.25
CA ASP A 99 -5.63 17.98 -18.18
C ASP A 99 -4.69 19.20 -18.18
N ARG A 100 -4.27 19.65 -16.99
CA ARG A 100 -3.33 20.78 -16.89
C ARG A 100 -1.94 20.41 -17.41
N LEU A 101 -1.48 19.19 -17.20
CA LEU A 101 -0.18 18.73 -17.73
C LEU A 101 -0.21 18.65 -19.26
N GLU A 102 -1.30 18.13 -19.83
CA GLU A 102 -1.53 18.06 -21.28
C GLU A 102 -1.65 19.47 -21.90
N ASP A 103 -2.42 20.38 -21.28
CA ASP A 103 -2.50 21.79 -21.69
C ASP A 103 -1.11 22.46 -21.72
N GLN A 104 -0.29 22.22 -20.71
CA GLN A 104 1.07 22.77 -20.64
C GLN A 104 1.97 22.18 -21.73
N LEU A 105 1.91 20.87 -21.97
CA LEU A 105 2.65 20.20 -23.04
C LEU A 105 2.30 20.78 -24.41
N THR A 106 1.02 20.93 -24.73
CA THR A 106 0.58 21.57 -25.97
C THR A 106 1.05 23.02 -26.04
N GLY A 107 0.93 23.77 -24.94
CA GLY A 107 1.42 25.16 -24.88
C GLY A 107 2.93 25.29 -25.10
N ILE A 108 3.73 24.34 -24.61
CA ILE A 108 5.17 24.27 -24.84
C ILE A 108 5.47 24.04 -26.32
N GLN A 109 4.79 23.08 -26.95
CA GLN A 109 4.94 22.78 -28.38
C GLN A 109 4.59 23.99 -29.23
N THR A 110 3.42 24.59 -29.01
CA THR A 110 2.99 25.80 -29.76
C THR A 110 3.99 26.95 -29.59
N ARG A 111 4.52 27.18 -28.40
CA ARG A 111 5.52 28.26 -28.17
C ARG A 111 6.87 27.95 -28.81
N THR A 112 7.25 26.67 -28.87
CA THR A 112 8.45 26.23 -29.61
C THR A 112 8.30 26.55 -31.09
N ASP A 113 7.16 26.20 -31.69
CA ASP A 113 6.89 26.46 -33.10
C ASP A 113 6.92 27.96 -33.43
N VAL A 114 6.26 28.78 -32.60
CA VAL A 114 6.28 30.25 -32.74
C VAL A 114 7.69 30.81 -32.61
N PHE A 115 8.50 30.27 -31.68
CA PHE A 115 9.88 30.72 -31.52
C PHE A 115 10.74 30.39 -32.75
N LEU A 116 10.63 29.18 -33.29
CA LEU A 116 11.35 28.75 -34.49
C LEU A 116 10.94 29.59 -35.71
N GLU A 117 9.67 29.98 -35.82
CA GLU A 117 9.20 30.91 -36.86
C GLU A 117 9.85 32.30 -36.71
N ILE A 118 9.90 32.84 -35.49
CA ILE A 118 10.57 34.13 -35.21
C ILE A 118 12.07 34.04 -35.55
N GLU A 119 12.75 32.97 -35.13
CA GLU A 119 14.17 32.75 -35.41
C GLU A 119 14.44 32.70 -36.93
N ASN A 120 13.59 32.00 -37.69
CA ASN A 120 13.68 31.95 -39.14
C ASN A 120 13.45 33.33 -39.80
N ASN A 121 12.49 34.11 -39.31
CA ASN A 121 12.22 35.47 -39.80
C ASN A 121 13.39 36.43 -39.50
N VAL A 122 13.98 36.35 -38.31
CA VAL A 122 15.17 37.12 -37.93
C VAL A 122 16.37 36.73 -38.79
N SER A 123 16.60 35.43 -38.99
CA SER A 123 17.65 34.90 -39.87
C SER A 123 17.54 35.47 -41.29
N THR A 124 16.31 35.45 -41.84
CA THR A 124 16.02 36.01 -43.17
C THR A 124 16.31 37.51 -43.22
N GLY A 125 15.85 38.27 -42.22
CA GLY A 125 16.05 39.73 -42.16
C GLY A 125 17.51 40.14 -42.00
N VAL A 126 18.26 39.46 -41.12
CA VAL A 126 19.71 39.66 -40.95
C VAL A 126 20.45 39.30 -42.24
N GLY A 127 20.07 38.20 -42.90
CA GLY A 127 20.60 37.81 -44.20
C GLY A 127 20.46 38.90 -45.25
N MET A 128 19.27 39.52 -45.37
CA MET A 128 19.02 40.65 -46.28
C MET A 128 19.87 41.88 -45.93
N ALA A 129 20.04 42.19 -44.64
CA ALA A 129 20.79 43.36 -44.18
C ALA A 129 22.32 43.18 -44.23
N SER A 130 22.81 41.95 -44.21
CA SER A 130 24.24 41.61 -44.14
C SER A 130 25.07 42.16 -45.31
N GLY A 131 24.45 42.36 -46.48
CA GLY A 131 25.07 43.00 -47.64
C GLY A 131 25.26 44.51 -47.51
N LEU A 132 24.58 45.16 -46.56
CA LEU A 132 24.60 46.61 -46.33
C LEU A 132 25.39 46.99 -45.07
N ALA A 133 25.34 46.15 -44.03
CA ALA A 133 26.04 46.37 -42.77
C ALA A 133 26.40 45.04 -42.10
N ASN A 134 27.52 45.00 -41.37
CA ASN A 134 27.92 43.81 -40.63
C ASN A 134 27.04 43.63 -39.38
N VAL A 135 25.98 42.84 -39.51
CA VAL A 135 25.03 42.53 -38.43
C VAL A 135 25.25 41.08 -37.99
N SER A 136 25.56 40.87 -36.71
CA SER A 136 25.68 39.53 -36.13
C SER A 136 24.33 38.90 -35.87
N MET A 137 24.18 37.61 -36.19
CA MET A 137 22.95 36.86 -35.93
C MET A 137 22.82 36.55 -34.43
N PRO A 138 21.67 36.85 -33.80
CA PRO A 138 21.38 36.38 -32.45
C PRO A 138 21.12 34.86 -32.46
N SER A 139 21.58 34.12 -31.43
CA SER A 139 21.35 32.66 -31.31
C SER A 139 20.10 32.35 -30.47
N GLY A 140 19.29 31.40 -30.95
CA GLY A 140 18.11 30.88 -30.25
C GLY A 140 18.34 29.60 -29.44
N ASP A 141 19.53 28.98 -29.53
CA ASP A 141 19.84 27.64 -29.01
C ASP A 141 19.52 27.46 -27.51
N GLY A 142 19.72 28.51 -26.71
CA GLY A 142 19.41 28.47 -25.29
C GLY A 142 17.90 28.35 -25.02
N ILE A 143 17.08 28.97 -25.87
CA ILE A 143 15.63 28.98 -25.76
C ILE A 143 15.05 27.67 -26.28
N THR A 144 15.47 27.20 -27.46
CA THR A 144 15.05 25.90 -28.02
C THR A 144 15.43 24.76 -27.08
N GLY A 145 16.67 24.73 -26.59
CA GLY A 145 17.11 23.73 -25.62
C GLY A 145 16.36 23.79 -24.28
N ASN A 146 15.87 24.97 -23.85
CA ASN A 146 15.00 25.07 -22.67
C ASN A 146 13.61 24.45 -22.93
N TYR A 147 13.00 24.72 -24.08
CA TYR A 147 11.71 24.14 -24.45
C TYR A 147 11.79 22.62 -24.62
N GLU A 148 12.84 22.10 -25.23
CA GLU A 148 13.09 20.66 -25.35
C GLU A 148 13.17 19.98 -23.98
N ARG A 149 13.99 20.53 -23.07
CA ARG A 149 14.10 20.00 -21.70
C ARG A 149 12.78 20.06 -20.94
N LEU A 150 12.00 21.12 -21.12
CA LEU A 150 10.72 21.28 -20.46
C LEU A 150 9.69 20.28 -20.99
N SER A 151 9.63 20.11 -22.31
CA SER A 151 8.80 19.11 -22.99
C SER A 151 9.15 17.70 -22.53
N GLN A 152 10.45 17.37 -22.49
CA GLN A 152 10.94 16.08 -22.01
C GLN A 152 10.49 15.81 -20.57
N LYS A 153 10.76 16.72 -19.64
CA LYS A 153 10.39 16.55 -18.23
C LYS A 153 8.88 16.41 -18.03
N ALA A 154 8.09 17.17 -18.78
CA ALA A 154 6.62 17.10 -18.70
C ALA A 154 6.09 15.76 -19.27
N SER A 155 6.70 15.23 -20.34
CA SER A 155 6.37 13.90 -20.88
C SER A 155 6.78 12.80 -19.90
N GLU A 156 7.98 12.86 -19.34
CA GLU A 156 8.47 11.90 -18.34
C GLU A 156 7.53 11.86 -17.11
N LEU A 157 7.06 13.02 -16.63
CA LEU A 157 6.08 13.07 -15.54
C LEU A 157 4.73 12.45 -15.94
N ARG A 158 4.24 12.73 -17.15
CA ARG A 158 2.99 12.15 -17.67
C ARG A 158 3.09 10.63 -17.72
N ASP A 159 4.18 10.13 -18.28
CA ASP A 159 4.40 8.71 -18.52
C ASP A 159 4.59 7.96 -17.19
N ALA A 160 5.37 8.53 -16.25
CA ALA A 160 5.53 7.96 -14.91
C ALA A 160 4.20 7.80 -14.16
N ILE A 161 3.29 8.79 -14.24
CA ILE A 161 1.96 8.68 -13.61
C ILE A 161 1.10 7.65 -14.33
N GLY A 162 1.13 7.62 -15.67
CA GLY A 162 0.39 6.65 -16.46
C GLY A 162 0.81 5.21 -16.17
N GLU A 163 2.12 4.97 -16.07
CA GLU A 163 2.69 3.65 -15.73
C GLU A 163 2.35 3.23 -14.31
N CYS A 164 2.48 4.14 -13.33
CA CYS A 164 2.07 3.94 -11.93
C CYS A 164 0.61 3.48 -11.83
N GLU A 165 -0.32 4.23 -12.42
CA GLU A 165 -1.75 3.91 -12.36
C GLU A 165 -2.08 2.58 -13.05
N TYR A 166 -1.41 2.28 -14.17
CA TYR A 166 -1.63 1.05 -14.92
C TYR A 166 -1.12 -0.20 -14.19
N SER A 167 0.07 -0.13 -13.57
CA SER A 167 0.69 -1.27 -12.89
C SER A 167 -0.09 -1.65 -11.62
N HIS A 168 -0.40 -0.68 -10.77
CA HIS A 168 -1.05 -0.88 -9.47
C HIS A 168 -2.50 -1.35 -9.59
N LEU A 169 -3.27 -0.81 -10.56
CA LEU A 169 -4.67 -1.23 -10.78
C LEU A 169 -4.78 -2.73 -11.09
N ARG A 170 -3.74 -3.32 -11.70
CA ARG A 170 -3.77 -4.70 -12.18
C ARG A 170 -3.23 -5.71 -11.19
N SER A 171 -2.28 -5.35 -10.35
CA SER A 171 -1.51 -6.31 -9.54
C SER A 171 -1.76 -6.20 -8.04
N ASP A 172 -2.10 -5.02 -7.51
CA ASP A 172 -2.15 -4.81 -6.06
C ASP A 172 -3.27 -5.56 -5.37
N PHE A 173 -4.38 -5.79 -6.07
CA PHE A 173 -5.57 -6.41 -5.49
C PHE A 173 -5.59 -7.94 -5.61
N GLU A 174 -4.70 -8.55 -6.38
CA GLU A 174 -4.73 -9.99 -6.65
C GLU A 174 -4.68 -10.83 -5.36
N ILE A 175 -3.65 -10.62 -4.53
CA ILE A 175 -3.49 -11.37 -3.27
C ILE A 175 -4.60 -11.01 -2.27
N ILE A 176 -5.03 -9.74 -2.24
CA ILE A 176 -6.11 -9.25 -1.36
C ILE A 176 -7.41 -9.98 -1.68
N GLU A 177 -7.80 -10.04 -2.95
CA GLU A 177 -9.01 -10.73 -3.42
C GLU A 177 -8.94 -12.23 -3.14
N GLU A 178 -7.79 -12.85 -3.34
CA GLU A 178 -7.59 -14.26 -3.05
C GLU A 178 -7.71 -14.59 -1.56
N MET A 179 -7.14 -13.76 -0.68
CA MET A 179 -7.27 -13.90 0.76
C MET A 179 -8.73 -13.67 1.21
N LEU A 180 -9.40 -12.64 0.70
CA LEU A 180 -10.82 -12.39 0.98
C LEU A 180 -11.68 -13.58 0.54
N SER A 181 -11.47 -14.08 -0.67
CA SER A 181 -12.15 -15.25 -1.20
C SER A 181 -11.90 -16.49 -0.33
N GLY A 182 -10.66 -16.72 0.08
CA GLY A 182 -10.28 -17.81 0.99
C GLY A 182 -10.96 -17.71 2.36
N ILE A 183 -11.02 -16.51 2.95
CA ILE A 183 -11.71 -16.24 4.22
C ILE A 183 -13.20 -16.56 4.07
N VAL A 184 -13.86 -16.01 3.06
CA VAL A 184 -15.30 -16.22 2.82
C VAL A 184 -15.61 -17.69 2.59
N GLN A 185 -14.81 -18.40 1.79
CA GLN A 185 -14.98 -19.83 1.53
C GLN A 185 -14.79 -20.66 2.80
N THR A 186 -13.81 -20.31 3.64
CA THR A 186 -13.56 -20.99 4.92
C THR A 186 -14.73 -20.79 5.88
N VAL A 187 -15.21 -19.54 6.04
CA VAL A 187 -16.36 -19.23 6.90
C VAL A 187 -17.63 -19.94 6.41
N ASN A 188 -17.93 -19.87 5.11
CA ASN A 188 -19.12 -20.52 4.56
C ASN A 188 -19.08 -22.05 4.68
N GLY A 189 -17.90 -22.65 4.48
CA GLY A 189 -17.71 -24.10 4.66
C GLY A 189 -17.93 -24.58 6.10
N GLN A 190 -17.78 -23.70 7.10
CA GLN A 190 -18.16 -24.02 8.48
C GLN A 190 -19.65 -23.79 8.74
N ARG A 191 -20.27 -22.75 8.16
CA ARG A 191 -21.69 -22.43 8.36
C ARG A 191 -22.66 -23.43 7.69
N GLN A 192 -22.27 -24.04 6.58
CA GLN A 192 -23.13 -24.94 5.79
C GLN A 192 -23.22 -26.37 6.34
N LYS A 193 -22.65 -26.67 7.51
CA LYS A 193 -22.74 -28.00 8.12
C LYS A 193 -24.13 -28.18 8.76
N GLU A 194 -24.98 -29.02 8.15
CA GLU A 194 -26.38 -29.23 8.55
C GLU A 194 -26.57 -29.84 9.96
N ASN A 195 -25.52 -30.40 10.58
CA ASN A 195 -25.57 -31.00 11.93
C ASN A 195 -24.31 -30.66 12.75
N VAL A 196 -24.11 -29.39 13.10
CA VAL A 196 -23.02 -28.99 14.02
C VAL A 196 -23.41 -29.37 15.45
N THR A 197 -23.10 -30.60 15.87
CA THR A 197 -23.10 -30.93 17.31
C THR A 197 -21.78 -30.51 17.93
N ILE A 198 -21.81 -30.14 19.21
CA ILE A 198 -20.63 -29.65 19.95
C ILE A 198 -19.49 -30.68 19.96
N THR A 199 -19.78 -31.97 19.72
CA THR A 199 -18.80 -33.06 19.64
C THR A 199 -18.37 -33.44 18.22
N ALA A 200 -18.97 -32.86 17.18
CA ALA A 200 -18.75 -33.28 15.80
C ALA A 200 -17.47 -32.74 15.15
N TYR A 201 -16.77 -31.79 15.79
CA TYR A 201 -15.54 -31.28 15.20
C TYR A 201 -14.43 -32.34 15.25
N GLN A 202 -13.98 -32.76 14.07
CA GLN A 202 -12.83 -33.63 13.88
C GLN A 202 -11.55 -32.79 13.71
N ALA A 203 -10.59 -33.00 14.60
CA ALA A 203 -9.26 -32.39 14.50
C ALA A 203 -8.62 -32.65 13.13
N GLY A 204 -7.98 -31.64 12.55
CA GLY A 204 -7.38 -31.65 11.22
C GLY A 204 -8.35 -31.56 10.05
N SER A 205 -9.67 -31.51 10.28
CA SER A 205 -10.66 -31.44 9.18
C SER A 205 -10.56 -30.16 8.36
N ILE A 206 -10.10 -29.05 8.95
CA ILE A 206 -9.90 -27.79 8.23
C ILE A 206 -8.86 -27.87 7.11
N ALA A 207 -7.84 -28.72 7.26
CA ALA A 207 -6.82 -28.89 6.22
C ALA A 207 -7.42 -29.43 4.91
N LYS A 208 -8.62 -30.02 4.92
CA LYS A 208 -9.30 -30.49 3.71
C LYS A 208 -10.16 -29.40 3.03
N MET A 209 -10.32 -28.25 3.67
CA MET A 209 -11.18 -27.18 3.15
C MET A 209 -10.45 -26.42 2.05
N GLN A 210 -11.11 -26.29 0.89
CA GLN A 210 -10.56 -25.54 -0.24
C GLN A 210 -10.25 -24.09 0.13
N GLY A 211 -11.15 -23.41 0.86
CA GLY A 211 -10.92 -22.04 1.32
C GLY A 211 -9.66 -21.92 2.17
N PHE A 212 -9.39 -22.90 3.02
CA PHE A 212 -8.21 -22.91 3.88
C PHE A 212 -6.91 -23.12 3.12
N GLN A 213 -6.91 -24.00 2.12
CA GLN A 213 -5.75 -24.20 1.26
C GLN A 213 -5.41 -22.95 0.45
N LYS A 214 -6.43 -22.27 -0.10
CA LYS A 214 -6.24 -20.98 -0.77
C LYS A 214 -5.61 -19.94 0.15
N LEU A 215 -6.05 -19.87 1.41
CA LEU A 215 -5.46 -18.95 2.39
C LEU A 215 -3.98 -19.24 2.65
N LYS A 216 -3.62 -20.53 2.76
CA LYS A 216 -2.23 -20.94 2.93
C LYS A 216 -1.36 -20.55 1.72
N GLU A 217 -1.87 -20.74 0.50
CA GLU A 217 -1.16 -20.38 -0.73
C GLU A 217 -1.02 -18.86 -0.92
N ALA A 218 -2.10 -18.10 -0.66
CA ALA A 218 -2.08 -16.64 -0.70
C ALA A 218 -1.12 -16.06 0.35
N SER A 219 -1.15 -16.58 1.58
CA SER A 219 -0.22 -16.22 2.65
C SER A 219 1.24 -16.49 2.28
N ALA A 220 1.53 -17.62 1.65
CA ALA A 220 2.89 -17.94 1.20
C ALA A 220 3.40 -16.95 0.14
N ARG A 221 2.53 -16.57 -0.82
CA ARG A 221 2.87 -15.57 -1.84
C ARG A 221 3.03 -14.17 -1.26
N GLN A 222 2.13 -13.75 -0.38
CA GLN A 222 2.29 -12.50 0.38
C GLN A 222 3.66 -12.46 1.05
N ASN A 223 4.01 -13.50 1.79
CA ASN A 223 5.30 -13.57 2.50
C ASN A 223 6.50 -13.49 1.55
N ALA A 224 6.42 -14.11 0.37
CA ALA A 224 7.45 -13.99 -0.64
C ALA A 224 7.57 -12.55 -1.17
N ASN A 225 6.44 -11.90 -1.46
CA ASN A 225 6.39 -10.53 -1.97
C ASN A 225 6.91 -9.52 -0.94
N LEU A 226 6.51 -9.65 0.32
CA LEU A 226 6.99 -8.78 1.41
C LEU A 226 8.49 -8.92 1.62
N LYS A 227 9.03 -10.15 1.59
CA LYS A 227 10.47 -10.38 1.64
C LYS A 227 11.19 -9.71 0.47
N GLY A 228 10.67 -9.84 -0.74
CA GLY A 228 11.23 -9.23 -1.95
C GLY A 228 11.18 -7.69 -1.93
N SER A 229 10.15 -7.11 -1.32
CA SER A 229 9.88 -5.66 -1.35
C SER A 229 10.24 -4.94 -0.05
N THR A 230 11.00 -5.60 0.83
CA THR A 230 11.31 -5.12 2.20
C THR A 230 11.85 -3.68 2.19
N LYS A 231 12.84 -3.40 1.33
CA LYS A 231 13.50 -2.10 1.25
C LYS A 231 12.55 -1.01 0.72
N GLU A 232 11.79 -1.31 -0.32
CA GLU A 232 10.84 -0.37 -0.93
C GLU A 232 9.71 -0.02 0.04
N LEU A 233 9.26 -1.01 0.82
CA LEU A 233 8.28 -0.82 1.87
C LEU A 233 8.84 0.03 3.01
N GLU A 234 10.11 -0.17 3.40
CA GLU A 234 10.80 0.67 4.38
C GLU A 234 10.81 2.14 3.95
N GLU A 235 11.24 2.39 2.71
CA GLU A 235 11.26 3.73 2.12
C GLU A 235 9.85 4.34 2.08
N ALA A 236 8.83 3.55 1.73
CA ALA A 236 7.44 3.99 1.69
C ALA A 236 6.90 4.42 3.05
N ILE A 237 7.21 3.66 4.09
CA ILE A 237 6.79 3.97 5.47
C ILE A 237 7.53 5.20 5.98
N GLN A 238 8.83 5.32 5.70
CA GLN A 238 9.61 6.51 6.04
C GLN A 238 9.07 7.76 5.32
N GLY A 239 8.73 7.64 4.04
CA GLY A 239 8.11 8.72 3.26
C GLY A 239 6.78 9.18 3.86
N TYR A 240 5.91 8.24 4.25
CA TYR A 240 4.68 8.58 4.98
C TYR A 240 4.97 9.29 6.31
N ALA A 241 5.92 8.79 7.11
CA ALA A 241 6.27 9.40 8.39
C ALA A 241 6.76 10.85 8.24
N GLN A 242 7.56 11.13 7.20
CA GLN A 242 8.00 12.48 6.86
C GLN A 242 6.83 13.40 6.49
N LYS A 243 5.92 12.95 5.62
CA LYS A 243 4.71 13.72 5.25
C LYS A 243 3.80 13.99 6.44
N GLN A 244 3.69 13.00 7.34
CA GLN A 244 2.92 13.13 8.56
C GLN A 244 3.54 14.18 9.49
N GLN A 245 4.87 14.20 9.62
CA GLN A 245 5.59 15.23 10.37
C GLN A 245 5.41 16.63 9.75
N GLU A 246 5.53 16.76 8.42
CA GLU A 246 5.26 18.03 7.72
C GLU A 246 3.83 18.54 7.98
N ARG A 247 2.85 17.63 7.93
CA ARG A 247 1.45 17.97 8.23
C ARG A 247 1.34 18.50 9.66
N ASP A 248 1.90 17.78 10.62
CA ASP A 248 1.79 18.09 12.04
C ASP A 248 2.50 19.42 12.40
N LEU A 249 3.63 19.72 11.76
CA LEU A 249 4.31 21.02 11.88
C LEU A 249 3.51 22.17 11.26
N SER A 250 2.81 21.92 10.15
CA SER A 250 2.01 22.94 9.47
C SER A 250 0.64 23.20 10.13
N GLU A 251 0.08 22.20 10.83
CA GLU A 251 -1.25 22.22 11.45
C GLU A 251 -1.19 22.50 12.97
N GLU A 252 -0.15 23.19 13.45
CA GLU A 252 0.34 23.30 14.85
C GLU A 252 -0.63 23.81 15.96
N ARG A 253 -1.96 23.63 15.89
CA ARG A 253 -2.90 23.92 17.00
C ARG A 253 -4.09 22.98 17.19
N GLU A 254 -4.27 21.93 16.40
CA GLU A 254 -5.43 21.02 16.58
C GLU A 254 -5.02 19.56 16.80
N GLN A 255 -4.98 19.18 18.08
CA GLN A 255 -5.01 17.80 18.60
C GLN A 255 -3.67 17.12 18.88
N GLU A 256 -3.11 17.43 20.04
CA GLU A 256 -2.09 16.61 20.71
C GLU A 256 -2.49 15.13 20.87
N GLY A 257 -3.80 14.84 20.90
CA GLY A 257 -4.35 13.48 20.93
C GLY A 257 -4.23 12.70 19.61
N LYS A 258 -4.32 13.36 18.44
CA LYS A 258 -4.06 12.71 17.14
C LYS A 258 -2.57 12.41 16.95
N ARG A 259 -1.71 13.27 17.52
CA ARG A 259 -0.25 13.17 17.46
C ARG A 259 0.29 11.91 18.14
N GLN A 260 -0.23 11.55 19.33
CA GLN A 260 0.20 10.33 20.04
C GLN A 260 -0.25 9.05 19.34
N ILE A 261 -1.46 9.03 18.76
CA ILE A 261 -1.97 7.85 18.06
C ILE A 261 -1.14 7.58 16.80
N ILE A 262 -0.83 8.59 15.98
CA ILE A 262 -0.12 8.36 14.71
C ILE A 262 1.39 8.17 14.92
N ASN A 263 2.01 8.89 15.85
CA ASN A 263 3.44 8.69 16.15
C ASN A 263 3.69 7.37 16.89
N GLY A 264 2.74 6.90 17.71
CA GLY A 264 2.77 5.55 18.27
C GLY A 264 2.59 4.47 17.20
N LEU A 265 1.65 4.68 16.27
CA LEU A 265 1.30 3.79 15.16
C LEU A 265 2.46 3.49 14.19
N LEU A 266 3.53 4.28 14.21
CA LEU A 266 4.69 4.14 13.32
C LEU A 266 5.92 3.49 13.96
N VAL A 267 5.87 3.08 15.24
CA VAL A 267 7.11 2.78 15.98
C VAL A 267 7.86 1.54 15.50
N THR A 268 7.28 0.55 14.82
CA THR A 268 8.10 -0.53 14.23
C THR A 268 7.30 -1.37 13.26
N VAL A 269 7.60 -1.27 11.96
CA VAL A 269 7.18 -2.24 10.93
C VAL A 269 8.22 -3.36 10.74
N PHE A 270 9.33 -3.31 11.49
CA PHE A 270 10.50 -4.14 11.20
C PHE A 270 10.82 -5.15 12.30
N ALA A 271 10.35 -6.39 12.07
CA ALA A 271 11.22 -7.56 12.11
C ALA A 271 10.59 -8.68 11.28
N ILE A 272 11.01 -8.81 10.02
CA ILE A 272 10.83 -10.08 9.30
C ILE A 272 11.85 -11.04 9.92
N VAL A 273 11.48 -11.71 11.00
CA VAL A 273 12.24 -12.88 11.43
C VAL A 273 12.04 -13.92 10.34
N SER A 274 13.15 -14.56 9.94
CA SER A 274 13.33 -15.57 8.90
C SER A 274 12.24 -16.66 8.77
N ALA A 275 11.30 -16.76 9.72
CA ALA A 275 10.10 -17.60 9.71
C ALA A 275 8.86 -17.01 8.97
N GLY A 276 8.91 -15.78 8.43
CA GLY A 276 7.82 -15.24 7.61
C GLY A 276 6.66 -14.60 8.38
N ALA A 277 6.95 -13.93 9.50
CA ALA A 277 6.00 -13.06 10.20
C ALA A 277 6.44 -11.61 10.04
N MET A 278 5.49 -10.71 9.77
CA MET A 278 5.72 -9.26 9.90
C MET A 278 5.35 -8.86 11.32
N ILE A 279 6.23 -8.12 11.99
CA ILE A 279 5.87 -7.44 13.22
C ILE A 279 5.41 -6.04 12.83
N VAL A 280 4.11 -5.76 13.00
CA VAL A 280 3.59 -4.41 12.86
C VAL A 280 3.16 -3.96 14.24
N THR A 281 3.93 -3.04 14.81
CA THR A 281 3.58 -2.41 16.08
C THR A 281 2.76 -1.17 15.79
N PHE A 282 1.47 -1.24 16.09
CA PHE A 282 0.53 -0.16 15.77
C PHE A 282 0.35 0.84 16.92
N GLY A 283 1.40 1.12 17.69
CA GLY A 283 1.35 2.01 18.86
C GLY A 283 1.05 1.34 20.19
N THR A 284 1.00 0.01 20.20
CA THR A 284 1.02 -0.78 21.43
C THR A 284 2.47 -0.94 21.93
N ALA A 285 2.67 -0.85 23.25
CA ALA A 285 3.97 -1.11 23.88
C ALA A 285 4.48 -2.55 23.64
N ALA A 286 3.59 -3.45 23.20
CA ALA A 286 3.89 -4.81 22.78
C ALA A 286 3.77 -4.93 21.25
N PRO A 287 4.75 -5.50 20.55
CA PRO A 287 4.65 -5.77 19.13
C PRO A 287 3.51 -6.74 18.80
N VAL A 288 2.61 -6.37 17.87
CA VAL A 288 1.70 -7.34 17.25
C VAL A 288 2.52 -8.10 16.21
N VAL A 289 2.89 -9.32 16.57
CA VAL A 289 3.49 -10.28 15.64
C VAL A 289 2.36 -10.80 14.76
N LEU A 290 2.24 -10.27 13.54
CA LEU A 290 1.28 -10.77 12.54
C LEU A 290 1.89 -12.06 11.97
N GLY A 291 1.73 -13.12 12.76
CA GLY A 291 2.37 -14.42 12.59
C GLY A 291 1.91 -15.14 11.33
N ALA A 292 2.87 -15.73 10.64
CA ALA A 292 2.61 -16.81 9.70
C ALA A 292 1.84 -17.93 10.43
N CYS A 293 0.63 -18.23 9.98
CA CYS A 293 -0.02 -19.52 10.29
C CYS A 293 0.78 -20.65 9.62
N THR A 294 1.99 -20.95 10.09
CA THR A 294 2.63 -22.23 9.82
C THR A 294 1.92 -23.25 10.69
N LEU A 295 0.76 -23.73 10.22
CA LEU A 295 0.21 -24.98 10.70
C LEU A 295 1.13 -26.10 10.23
N SER A 296 2.24 -26.29 10.95
CA SER A 296 2.82 -27.60 11.10
C SER A 296 1.81 -28.43 11.88
N PHE A 297 0.87 -29.04 11.17
CA PHE A 297 0.16 -30.21 11.68
C PHE A 297 1.20 -31.33 11.82
N THR A 298 2.05 -31.26 12.85
CA THR A 298 2.73 -32.45 13.33
C THR A 298 1.62 -33.25 14.01
N SER A 299 1.14 -34.26 13.29
CA SER A 299 0.33 -35.34 13.84
C SER A 299 1.07 -35.96 15.02
N GLY A 300 0.80 -35.45 16.23
CA GLY A 300 1.15 -36.09 17.48
C GLY A 300 0.08 -37.11 17.82
N LEU A 301 0.27 -38.33 17.29
CA LEU A 301 -0.04 -39.56 18.02
C LEU A 301 1.22 -39.97 18.77
#